data_AF-A0A530K0G1-F1
#
_entry.id   AF-A0A530K0G1-F1
#
_cell.length_a   1.000
_cell.length_b   1.000
_cell.length_c   1.000
_cell.angle_alpha   90.00
_cell.angle_beta   90.00
_cell.angle_gamma   90.00
#
_symmetry.space_group_name_H-M   'P 1'
#
loop_
_entity.id
_entity.type
_entity.pdbx_description
1 polymer ?
#
loop_
_entity_poly.entity_id
_entity_poly.type
_entity_poly.pdbx_seq_one_letter_code
_entity_poly.pdbx_strand_id
1 'polypeptide(L)' 'MSAGTASAAQIEFVDMIIEHLTDQGTMDPSLLYEPPFTDLAPTGPGQVFDEDRVTRLVSRIR' A
#
# COMPACT_ATOMS: atom_id res chain seq x y z
N MET A 1 -10.66 15.59 -9.43
CA MET A 1 -9.95 14.31 -9.19
C MET A 1 -10.63 13.25 -10.05
N SER A 2 -10.20 13.05 -11.29
CA SER A 2 -10.79 12.00 -12.13
C SER A 2 -10.52 10.65 -11.48
N ALA A 3 -11.54 9.79 -11.42
CA ALA A 3 -11.36 8.36 -11.17
C ALA A 3 -10.55 7.80 -12.34
N GLY A 4 -9.22 7.89 -12.25
CA GLY A 4 -8.29 7.31 -13.20
C GLY A 4 -8.17 5.81 -12.95
N THR A 5 -7.99 5.05 -14.01
CA THR A 5 -7.63 3.63 -13.94
C THR A 5 -6.35 3.48 -13.12
N ALA A 6 -6.38 2.62 -12.09
CA ALA A 6 -5.20 2.32 -11.29
C ALA A 6 -4.17 1.54 -12.14
N SER A 7 -2.88 1.78 -11.91
CA SER A 7 -1.83 0.99 -12.54
C SER A 7 -1.79 -0.43 -11.97
N ALA A 8 -1.18 -1.37 -12.69
CA ALA A 8 -0.99 -2.74 -12.19
C ALA A 8 -0.28 -2.75 -10.83
N ALA A 9 0.78 -1.94 -10.66
CA ALA A 9 1.49 -1.81 -9.39
C ALA A 9 0.61 -1.25 -8.25
N GLN A 10 -0.30 -0.31 -8.55
CA GLN A 10 -1.24 0.20 -7.53
C GLN A 10 -2.25 -0.86 -7.09
N ILE A 11 -2.72 -1.69 -8.03
CA ILE A 11 -3.64 -2.79 -7.74
C ILE A 11 -2.93 -3.84 -6.89
N GLU A 12 -1.74 -4.28 -7.32
CA GLU A 12 -0.94 -5.28 -6.62
C GLU A 12 -0.58 -4.83 -5.20
N PHE A 13 -0.17 -3.57 -5.02
CA PHE A 13 0.14 -3.04 -3.69
C PHE A 13 -1.07 -3.07 -2.75
N VAL A 14 -2.26 -2.73 -3.25
CA VAL A 14 -3.49 -2.77 -2.44
C VAL A 14 -3.90 -4.21 -2.14
N ASP A 15 -3.75 -5.13 -3.09
CA ASP A 15 -4.06 -6.54 -2.90
C ASP A 15 -3.23 -7.14 -1.75
N MET A 16 -1.91 -6.86 -1.75
CA MET A 16 -1.01 -7.28 -0.67
C MET A 16 -1.42 -6.74 0.71
N ILE A 17 -1.91 -5.50 0.80
CA ILE A 17 -2.44 -4.94 2.06
C ILE A 17 -3.69 -5.70 2.50
N ILE A 18 -4.60 -5.97 1.56
CA ILE A 18 -5.84 -6.69 1.84
C ILE A 18 -5.53 -8.11 2.32
N GLU A 19 -4.59 -8.81 1.69
CA GLU A 19 -4.12 -10.13 2.13
C GLU A 19 -3.57 -10.07 3.56
N HIS A 20 -2.69 -9.12 3.86
CA HIS A 20 -2.12 -8.98 5.21
C HIS A 20 -3.18 -8.71 6.28
N LEU A 21 -4.13 -7.81 5.98
CA LEU A 21 -5.26 -7.51 6.86
C LEU A 21 -6.21 -8.70 7.00
N THR A 22 -6.38 -9.51 5.96
CA THR A 22 -7.25 -10.70 5.99
C THR A 22 -6.63 -11.81 6.83
N ASP A 23 -5.33 -12.03 6.69
CA ASP A 23 -4.62 -13.12 7.37
C ASP A 23 -4.35 -12.81 8.86
N GLN A 24 -3.92 -11.58 9.16
CA GLN A 24 -3.50 -11.20 10.51
C GLN A 24 -4.53 -10.33 11.25
N GLY A 25 -5.58 -9.87 10.56
CA GLY A 25 -6.62 -8.99 11.12
C GLY A 25 -6.16 -7.56 11.41
N THR A 26 -4.85 -7.31 11.37
CA THR A 26 -4.18 -6.03 11.64
C THR A 26 -2.92 -5.96 10.79
N MET A 27 -2.42 -4.76 10.54
CA MET A 27 -1.18 -4.56 9.82
C MET A 27 -0.43 -3.38 10.43
N ASP A 28 0.87 -3.55 10.69
CA ASP A 28 1.72 -2.44 11.12
C ASP A 28 2.16 -1.62 9.88
N PRO A 29 1.97 -0.28 9.88
CA PRO A 29 2.48 0.57 8.81
C PRO A 29 3.97 0.42 8.50
N SER A 30 4.79 -0.05 9.45
CA SER A 30 6.22 -0.31 9.21
C SER A 30 6.45 -1.38 8.13
N LEU A 31 5.52 -2.33 7.99
CA LEU A 31 5.60 -3.42 6.99
C LEU A 31 5.60 -2.91 5.56
N LEU A 32 5.07 -1.70 5.30
CA LEU A 32 5.11 -1.07 3.97
C LEU A 32 6.55 -0.73 3.52
N TYR A 33 7.52 -0.80 4.43
CA TYR A 33 8.95 -0.60 4.17
C TYR A 33 9.76 -1.90 4.33
N GLU A 34 9.08 -3.05 4.33
CA GLU A 34 9.70 -4.38 4.37
C GLU A 34 9.25 -5.23 3.16
N PRO A 35 10.00 -6.29 2.79
CA PRO A 35 9.50 -7.26 1.81
C PRO A 35 8.21 -7.91 2.31
N PRO A 36 7.22 -8.19 1.44
CA PRO A 36 7.25 -8.06 -0.02
C PRO A 36 6.97 -6.65 -0.58
N PHE A 37 6.57 -5.67 0.24
CA PHE A 37 6.21 -4.33 -0.25
C PHE A 37 7.38 -3.59 -0.90
N THR A 38 8.59 -3.74 -0.35
CA THR A 38 9.79 -3.13 -0.93
C THR A 38 10.21 -3.72 -2.26
N ASP A 39 9.76 -4.92 -2.61
CA ASP A 39 10.05 -5.50 -3.92
C ASP A 39 9.28 -4.77 -5.03
N LEU A 40 8.05 -4.34 -4.72
CA LEU A 40 7.21 -3.53 -5.61
C LEU A 40 7.52 -2.02 -5.51
N ALA A 41 7.88 -1.55 -4.31
CA ALA A 41 8.13 -0.15 -4.01
C ALA A 41 9.41 0.01 -3.18
N PRO A 42 10.62 0.01 -3.80
CA PRO A 42 11.89 -0.05 -3.08
C PRO A 42 12.17 1.10 -2.12
N THR A 43 11.59 2.27 -2.36
CA THR A 43 11.70 3.44 -1.46
C THR A 43 10.41 3.69 -0.66
N GLY A 44 9.50 2.71 -0.65
CA GLY A 44 8.24 2.73 0.09
C GLY A 44 7.02 3.15 -0.75
N PRO A 45 5.84 3.21 -0.12
CA PRO A 45 4.54 3.40 -0.80
C PRO A 45 4.43 4.69 -1.63
N GLY A 46 5.28 5.69 -1.38
CA GLY A 46 5.37 6.93 -2.15
C GLY A 46 5.83 6.75 -3.61
N GLN A 47 6.38 5.60 -3.99
CA GLN A 47 6.67 5.28 -5.40
C GLN A 47 5.40 4.90 -6.17
N VAL A 48 4.41 4.35 -5.48
CA VAL A 48 3.19 3.78 -6.08
C VAL A 48 2.02 4.77 -5.96
N PHE A 49 2.01 5.56 -4.90
CA PHE A 49 0.96 6.52 -4.59
C PHE A 49 1.54 7.91 -4.29
N ASP A 50 0.74 8.95 -4.58
CA ASP A 50 1.02 10.30 -4.08
C ASP A 50 0.98 10.35 -2.54
N GLU A 51 1.70 11.30 -1.95
CA GLU A 51 1.86 11.42 -0.50
C GLU A 51 0.52 11.53 0.25
N ASP A 52 -0.46 12.21 -0.36
CA ASP A 52 -1.83 12.33 0.14
C ASP A 52 -2.54 10.96 0.21
N ARG A 53 -2.39 10.11 -0.80
CA ARG A 53 -2.94 8.75 -0.82
C ARG A 53 -2.21 7.84 0.16
N VAL A 54 -0.88 7.93 0.27
CA VAL A 54 -0.11 7.17 1.25
C VAL A 54 -0.59 7.51 2.66
N THR A 55 -0.73 8.79 2.98
CA THR A 55 -1.23 9.25 4.28
C THR A 55 -2.62 8.70 4.56
N ARG A 56 -3.53 8.75 3.58
CA ARG A 56 -4.87 8.16 3.72
C ARG A 56 -4.82 6.65 3.92
N LEU A 57 -3.97 5.94 3.19
CA LEU A 57 -3.83 4.48 3.29
C LEU A 57 -3.37 4.07 4.68
N VAL A 58 -2.28 4.69 5.17
CA VAL A 58 -1.73 4.44 6.51
C VAL A 58 -2.76 4.76 7.60
N SER A 59 -3.56 5.82 7.43
CA SER A 59 -4.62 6.18 8.39
C SER A 59 -5.77 5.17 8.46
N ARG A 60 -5.93 4.31 7.45
CA ARG A 60 -6.99 3.27 7.38
C ARG A 60 -6.55 1.90 7.86
N ILE A 61 -5.24 1.65 7.89
CA ILE A 61 -4.65 0.37 8.30
C ILE A 61 -4.61 0.23 9.83
N ARG A 62 -4.59 1.36 10.56
CA ARG A 62 -4.67 1.45 12.02
C ARG A 62 -6.03 1.08 12.59
#